data_AF-A0A2D6Q545-F1
#
_entry.id   AF-A0A2D6Q545-F1
#
_cell.length_a   1.000
_cell.length_b   1.000
_cell.length_c   1.000
_cell.angle_alpha   90.00
_cell.angle_beta   90.00
_cell.angle_gamma   90.00
#
_symmetry.space_group_name_H-M   'P 1'
#
loop_
_entity.id
_entity.type
_entity.pdbx_description
1 polymer ?
#
loop_
_entity_poly.entity_id
_entity_poly.type
_entity_poly.pdbx_seq_one_letter_code
_entity_poly.pdbx_strand_id
1 'polypeptide(L)' 'MDFKELNNQITAYFTKLQAQISKIVQFVIWRLKNYGQMTVAEQVAYPCVLLGVTLIFTSLILALL' A
#
# COMPACT_ATOMS: atom_id res chain seq x y z
N MET A 1 -18.66 -19.09 17.18
CA MET A 1 -17.30 -18.68 16.77
C MET A 1 -16.62 -18.16 18.01
N ASP A 2 -15.56 -18.85 18.46
CA ASP A 2 -14.86 -18.56 19.70
C ASP A 2 -14.14 -17.20 19.57
N PHE A 3 -14.21 -16.32 20.57
CA PHE A 3 -13.59 -14.99 20.53
C PHE A 3 -12.08 -15.06 20.22
N LYS A 4 -11.41 -16.17 20.60
CA LYS A 4 -10.01 -16.44 20.25
C LYS A 4 -9.79 -16.67 18.76
N GLU A 5 -10.73 -17.35 18.09
CA GLU A 5 -10.67 -17.63 16.66
C GLU A 5 -10.82 -16.34 15.84
N LEU A 6 -11.74 -15.48 16.25
CA LEU A 6 -11.96 -14.17 15.62
C LEU A 6 -10.72 -13.29 15.75
N ASN A 7 -10.09 -13.25 16.94
CA ASN A 7 -8.86 -12.46 17.15
C ASN A 7 -7.67 -12.98 16.33
N ASN A 8 -7.54 -14.30 16.19
CA ASN A 8 -6.50 -14.89 15.34
C ASN A 8 -6.71 -14.56 13.86
N GLN A 9 -7.95 -14.59 13.36
CA GLN A 9 -8.25 -14.19 11.99
C GLN A 9 -7.96 -12.71 11.76
N ILE A 10 -8.41 -11.83 12.65
CA ILE A 10 -8.14 -10.38 12.58
C ILE A 10 -6.64 -10.11 12.55
N THR A 11 -5.88 -10.73 13.45
CA THR A 11 -4.42 -10.57 13.52
C THR A 11 -3.76 -11.04 12.21
N ALA A 12 -4.15 -12.21 11.68
CA ALA A 12 -3.62 -12.71 10.42
C ALA A 12 -3.94 -11.80 9.23
N TYR A 13 -5.14 -11.20 9.21
CA TYR A 13 -5.51 -10.19 8.22
C TYR A 13 -4.63 -8.94 8.33
N PHE A 14 -4.44 -8.39 9.53
CA PHE A 14 -3.56 -7.24 9.74
C PHE A 14 -2.10 -7.54 9.36
N THR A 15 -1.57 -8.72 9.67
CA THR A 15 -0.20 -9.11 9.26
C THR A 15 -0.07 -9.18 7.74
N LYS A 16 -1.06 -9.74 7.03
CA LYS A 16 -1.08 -9.76 5.56
C LYS A 16 -1.15 -8.34 4.99
N LEU A 17 -2.00 -7.50 5.57
CA LEU A 17 -2.20 -6.13 5.15
C LEU A 17 -0.92 -5.31 5.36
N GLN A 18 -0.26 -5.46 6.51
CA GLN A 18 1.05 -4.86 6.79
C GLN A 18 2.13 -5.30 5.79
N ALA A 19 2.18 -6.59 5.44
CA ALA A 19 3.12 -7.10 4.44
C ALA A 19 2.88 -6.51 3.04
N GLN A 20 1.62 -6.35 2.64
CA GLN A 20 1.26 -5.70 1.37
C GLN A 20 1.62 -4.22 1.37
N ILE A 21 1.29 -3.50 2.44
CA ILE A 21 1.65 -2.09 2.62
C ILE A 21 3.17 -1.91 2.54
N SER A 22 3.94 -2.75 3.25
CA SER A 22 5.40 -2.69 3.26
C SER A 22 5.99 -2.82 1.84
N LYS A 23 5.48 -3.76 1.03
CA LYS A 23 5.91 -3.92 -0.37
C LYS A 23 5.60 -2.69 -1.22
N ILE A 24 4.42 -2.10 -1.06
CA ILE A 24 4.02 -0.88 -1.78
C ILE A 24 4.93 0.29 -1.39
N VAL A 25 5.18 0.48 -0.10
CA VAL A 25 6.06 1.54 0.41
C VAL A 25 7.49 1.34 -0.11
N GLN A 26 8.02 0.11 -0.07
CA GLN A 26 9.34 -0.20 -0.64
C GLN A 26 9.41 0.09 -2.14
N PHE A 27 8.37 -0.24 -2.90
CA PHE A 27 8.28 0.07 -4.32
C PHE A 27 8.31 1.59 -4.56
N VAL A 28 7.52 2.36 -3.81
CA VAL A 28 7.47 3.82 -3.91
C VAL A 28 8.82 4.45 -3.56
N ILE A 29 9.46 4.01 -2.47
CA ILE A 29 10.78 4.51 -2.05
C ILE A 29 11.83 4.18 -3.13
N TRP A 30 11.81 2.97 -3.67
CA TRP A 30 12.76 2.56 -4.71
C TRP A 30 12.57 3.37 -6.00
N ARG A 31 11.31 3.59 -6.43
CA ARG A 31 11.01 4.44 -7.60
C ARG A 31 11.39 5.90 -7.38
N LEU A 32 11.15 6.46 -6.19
CA LEU A 32 11.57 7.83 -5.85
C LEU A 32 13.10 7.99 -5.88
N LYS A 33 13.85 7.02 -5.37
CA LYS A 33 15.33 7.04 -5.43
C LYS A 33 15.87 7.03 -6.87
N ASN A 34 15.18 6.35 -7.78
CA ASN A 34 15.61 6.21 -9.17
C ASN A 34 14.86 7.16 -10.13
N TYR A 35 14.09 8.13 -9.62
CA TYR A 35 13.22 8.99 -10.43
C TYR A 35 13.98 9.76 -11.51
N GLY A 36 15.20 10.23 -11.20
CA GLY A 36 16.06 10.93 -12.16
C GLY A 36 16.63 10.05 -13.27
N GLN A 37 16.58 8.71 -13.13
CA GLN A 37 17.00 7.74 -14.15
C GLN A 37 15.82 7.14 -14.93
N MET A 38 14.59 7.47 -14.55
CA MET A 38 13.38 7.01 -15.23
C MET A 38 13.14 7.80 -16.52
N THR A 39 12.57 7.14 -17.51
CA THR A 39 12.19 7.79 -18.77
C THR A 39 11.09 8.83 -18.55
N VAL A 40 10.97 9.81 -19.44
CA VAL A 40 9.93 10.86 -19.36
C VAL A 40 8.51 10.25 -19.28
N ALA A 41 8.26 9.17 -20.03
CA ALA A 41 6.99 8.45 -19.99
C ALA A 41 6.69 7.87 -18.59
N GLU A 42 7.69 7.29 -17.94
CA GLU A 42 7.54 6.75 -16.59
C GLU A 42 7.41 7.84 -15.52
N GLN A 43 8.10 8.97 -15.69
CA GLN A 43 7.96 10.12 -14.80
C GLN A 43 6.56 10.71 -14.83
N VAL A 44 5.88 10.68 -15.98
CA VAL A 44 4.49 11.14 -16.12
C VAL A 44 3.49 10.11 -15.59
N ALA A 45 3.74 8.81 -15.80
CA ALA A 45 2.87 7.75 -15.31
C ALA A 45 2.94 7.54 -13.78
N TYR A 46 4.11 7.82 -13.18
CA TYR A 46 4.34 7.61 -11.75
C TYR A 46 3.42 8.41 -10.81
N PRO A 47 3.15 9.71 -11.02
CA PRO A 47 2.16 10.46 -10.24
C PRO A 47 0.78 9.80 -10.28
N CYS A 48 0.37 9.21 -11.40
CA CYS A 48 -0.91 8.50 -11.54
C CYS A 48 -0.95 7.24 -10.66
N VAL A 49 0.15 6.48 -10.64
CA VAL A 49 0.28 5.29 -9.77
C VAL A 49 0.31 5.70 -8.30
N LEU A 50 1.00 6.79 -7.96
CA LEU A 50 1.06 7.32 -6.60
C LEU A 50 -0.34 7.71 -6.11
N LEU A 51 -1.10 8.46 -6.93
CA LEU A 51 -2.48 8.83 -6.64
C LEU A 51 -3.39 7.61 -6.43
N GLY A 52 -3.24 6.57 -7.26
CA GLY A 52 -3.97 5.32 -7.11
C GLY A 52 -3.69 4.63 -5.76
N VAL A 53 -2.42 4.58 -5.36
CA VAL A 53 -2.02 4.05 -4.05
C VAL A 53 -2.60 4.90 -2.92
N THR A 54 -2.50 6.23 -3.01
CA THR A 54 -3.07 7.15 -2.01
C THR A 54 -4.57 6.94 -1.85
N LEU A 55 -5.32 6.82 -2.95
CA LEU A 55 -6.76 6.58 -2.92
C LEU A 55 -7.13 5.25 -2.25
N ILE A 56 -6.37 4.19 -2.51
CA ILE A 56 -6.57 2.90 -1.84
C ILE A 56 -6.38 3.06 -0.33
N PHE A 57 -5.31 3.74 0.10
CA PHE A 57 -5.11 4.03 1.53
C PHE A 57 -6.21 4.88 2.13
N THR A 58 -6.65 5.94 1.43
CA THR A 58 -7.75 6.78 1.87
C THR A 58 -9.04 5.98 2.01
N SER A 59 -9.34 5.06 1.08
CA SER A 59 -10.51 4.17 1.19
C SER A 59 -10.42 3.18 2.36
N LEU A 60 -9.22 2.64 2.65
CA LEU A 60 -9.01 1.76 3.80
C LEU A 60 -9.21 2.51 5.11
N ILE A 61 -8.71 3.75 5.19
CA ILE A 61 -8.92 4.62 6.37
C ILE A 61 -10.39 4.99 6.52
N LEU A 62 -11.07 5.35 5.43
CA LEU A 62 -12.50 5.65 5.47
C LEU A 62 -13.36 4.45 5.87
N ALA A 63 -13.00 3.24 5.45
CA ALA A 63 -13.73 2.02 5.80
C ALA A 63 -13.50 1.58 7.26
N LEU A 64 -12.48 2.11 7.93
CA LEU A 64 -12.15 1.86 9.33
C LEU A 64 -12.72 2.92 10.30
N LEU A 65 -13.29 4.01 9.76
CA LEU A 65 -13.93 5.12 10.49
C LEU A 65 -15.45 4.93 10.53
#